data_AF-A0A0M0C016-F1
#
_entry.id   AF-A0A0M0C016-F1
#
_cell.length_a   1.000
_cell.length_b   1.000
_cell.length_c   1.000
_cell.angle_alpha   90.00
_cell.angle_beta   90.00
_cell.angle_gamma   90.00
#
_symmetry.space_group_name_H-M   'P 1'
#
loop_
_entity.id
_entity.type
_entity.pdbx_description
1 polymer ?
#
loop_
_entity_poly.entity_id
_entity_poly.type
_entity_poly.pdbx_seq_one_letter_code
_entity_poly.pdbx_strand_id
1 'polypeptide(L)' 'MLNVKISNMSAHLQTLASSKYYPQIQDAVEKKDKNLLIKVCRKAKIPQIDINSIVSLLLSMNNAVKWPAGF' A
#
# COMPACT_ATOMS: atom_id res chain seq x y z
N MET A 1 21.95 -4.36 -2.73
CA MET A 1 20.90 -4.95 -1.86
C MET A 1 19.72 -3.99 -1.61
N LEU A 2 19.96 -2.69 -1.34
CA LEU A 2 18.92 -1.66 -1.20
C LEU A 2 18.03 -1.49 -2.45
N ASN A 3 18.62 -1.48 -3.65
CA ASN A 3 17.88 -1.30 -4.90
C ASN A 3 16.83 -2.39 -5.17
N VAL A 4 17.07 -3.62 -4.71
CA VAL A 4 16.12 -4.74 -4.85
C VAL A 4 14.92 -4.52 -3.93
N LYS A 5 15.14 -4.06 -2.69
CA LYS A 5 14.05 -3.74 -1.76
C LYS A 5 13.18 -2.59 -2.28
N ILE A 6 13.79 -1.53 -2.82
CA ILE A 6 13.06 -0.40 -3.39
C ILE A 6 12.23 -0.84 -4.60
N SER A 7 12.80 -1.65 -5.49
CA SER A 7 12.10 -2.19 -6.66
C SER A 7 10.90 -3.06 -6.26
N ASN A 8 11.08 -3.91 -5.24
CA ASN A 8 10.01 -4.76 -4.71
C ASN A 8 8.89 -3.91 -4.07
N MET A 9 9.23 -2.91 -3.27
CA MET A 9 8.24 -2.01 -2.68
C MET A 9 7.45 -1.23 -3.74
N SER A 10 8.12 -0.74 -4.79
CA SER A 10 7.45 -0.06 -5.89
C SER A 10 6.47 -0.97 -6.63
N ALA A 11 6.86 -2.21 -6.93
CA ALA A 11 5.99 -3.19 -7.58
C ALA A 11 4.76 -3.53 -6.72
N HIS A 12 4.94 -3.66 -5.40
CA HIS A 12 3.82 -3.89 -4.48
C HIS A 12 2.87 -2.69 -4.43
N LEU A 13 3.41 -1.46 -4.38
CA LEU A 13 2.62 -0.24 -4.40
C LEU A 13 1.85 -0.06 -5.71
N GLN A 14 2.45 -0.36 -6.86
CA GLN A 14 1.78 -0.37 -8.15
C GLN A 14 0.63 -1.39 -8.20
N THR A 15 0.84 -2.57 -7.63
CA THR A 15 -0.23 -3.58 -7.51
C THR A 15 -1.40 -3.02 -6.71
N LEU A 16 -1.13 -2.37 -5.57
CA LEU A 16 -2.16 -1.77 -4.72
C LEU A 16 -2.86 -0.56 -5.36
N ALA A 17 -2.18 0.15 -6.26
CA ALA A 17 -2.74 1.26 -7.04
C ALA A 17 -3.65 0.80 -8.20
N SER A 18 -3.69 -0.51 -8.51
CA SER A 18 -4.62 -1.03 -9.51
C SER A 18 -6.08 -0.84 -9.08
N SER A 19 -6.98 -0.68 -10.06
CA SER A 19 -8.42 -0.47 -9.85
C SER A 19 -9.08 -1.55 -8.98
N LYS A 20 -8.49 -2.75 -8.91
CA LYS A 20 -8.95 -3.86 -8.09
C LYS A 20 -8.81 -3.63 -6.58
N TYR A 21 -7.72 -2.98 -6.16
CA TYR A 21 -7.39 -2.80 -4.74
C TYR A 21 -7.49 -1.35 -4.28
N TYR A 22 -7.32 -0.41 -5.21
CA TYR A 22 -7.25 1.01 -4.93
C TYR A 22 -8.44 1.54 -4.08
N PRO A 23 -9.72 1.23 -4.39
CA PRO A 23 -10.84 1.72 -3.57
C PRO A 23 -10.80 1.23 -2.12
N GLN A 24 -10.36 -0.02 -1.90
CA GLN A 24 -10.25 -0.60 -0.56
C GLN A 24 -9.05 -0.02 0.20
N ILE A 25 -7.96 0.30 -0.50
CA ILE A 25 -6.80 0.97 0.09
C ILE A 25 -7.16 2.39 0.49
N GLN A 26 -7.83 3.14 -0.38
CA GLN A 26 -8.23 4.51 -0.11
C GLN A 26 -9.16 4.59 1.12
N ASP A 27 -10.22 3.76 1.16
CA ASP A 27 -11.14 3.69 2.30
C ASP A 27 -10.41 3.35 3.62
N ALA A 28 -9.46 2.41 3.55
CA ALA A 28 -8.69 1.99 4.71
C ALA A 28 -7.69 3.07 5.18
N VAL A 29 -7.08 3.83 4.28
CA VAL A 29 -6.21 4.96 4.63
C VAL A 29 -7.03 6.09 5.26
N GLU A 30 -8.16 6.47 4.66
CA GLU A 30 -9.05 7.52 5.17
C GLU A 30 -9.56 7.20 6.58
N LYS A 31 -9.90 5.94 6.85
CA LYS A 31 -10.35 5.47 8.17
C LYS A 31 -9.21 5.12 9.13
N LYS A 32 -7.96 5.21 8.69
CA LYS A 32 -6.77 4.70 9.40
C LYS A 32 -6.93 3.23 9.84
N ASP A 33 -7.65 2.43 9.05
CA ASP A 33 -7.92 1.02 9.32
C ASP A 33 -6.73 0.14 8.88
N LYS A 34 -5.80 -0.02 9.81
CA LYS A 34 -4.63 -0.90 9.65
C LYS A 34 -5.02 -2.35 9.32
N ASN A 35 -6.11 -2.86 9.90
CA ASN A 35 -6.50 -4.26 9.72
C ASN A 35 -7.02 -4.50 8.31
N LEU A 36 -7.79 -3.54 7.78
CA LEU A 36 -8.26 -3.58 6.39
C LEU A 36 -7.07 -3.49 5.42
N LEU A 37 -6.10 -2.59 5.65
CA LEU A 37 -4.89 -2.51 4.82
C LEU A 37 -4.11 -3.84 4.79
N ILE A 38 -3.92 -4.49 5.94
CA ILE A 38 -3.26 -5.81 6.00
C ILE A 38 -4.05 -6.85 5.19
N LYS A 39 -5.38 -6.88 5.31
CA LYS A 39 -6.23 -7.79 4.53
C LYS A 39 -6.09 -7.56 3.03
N VAL A 40 -6.09 -6.30 2.58
CA VAL A 40 -5.94 -5.97 1.16
C VAL A 40 -4.55 -6.35 0.65
N CYS A 41 -3.48 -6.07 1.41
CA CYS A 41 -2.12 -6.47 1.05
C CYS A 41 -2.00 -8.00 0.90
N ARG A 42 -2.63 -8.78 1.80
CA ARG A 42 -2.67 -10.25 1.70
C ARG A 42 -3.43 -10.71 0.46
N LYS A 43 -4.58 -10.09 0.14
CA LYS A 43 -5.33 -10.39 -1.10
C LYS A 43 -4.51 -10.10 -2.35
N ALA A 44 -3.68 -9.06 -2.31
CA ALA A 44 -2.73 -8.70 -3.35
C ALA A 44 -1.48 -9.60 -3.41
N LYS A 45 -1.41 -10.66 -2.58
CA LYS A 45 -0.29 -11.60 -2.48
C LYS A 45 1.05 -10.94 -2.13
N ILE A 46 1.01 -9.83 -1.38
CA ILE A 46 2.22 -9.16 -0.89
C ILE A 46 2.86 -10.04 0.21
N PRO A 47 4.18 -10.28 0.17
CA PRO A 47 4.89 -11.04 1.18
C PRO A 47 4.75 -10.43 2.58
N GLN A 48 4.54 -11.27 3.59
CA GLN A 48 4.30 -10.83 4.98
C GLN A 48 5.43 -9.96 5.56
N ILE A 49 6.67 -10.16 5.07
CA ILE A 49 7.84 -9.33 5.45
C ILE A 49 7.71 -7.87 5.02
N ASP A 50 7.01 -7.61 3.91
CA ASP A 50 6.85 -6.28 3.33
C ASP A 50 5.53 -5.61 3.73
N ILE A 51 4.52 -6.40 4.16
CA ILE A 51 3.19 -5.89 4.55
C ILE A 51 3.32 -4.81 5.62
N ASN A 52 4.09 -5.04 6.69
CA ASN A 52 4.18 -4.08 7.79
C ASN A 52 4.78 -2.73 7.32
N SER A 53 5.80 -2.79 6.46
CA SER A 53 6.43 -1.59 5.89
C SER A 53 5.48 -0.84 4.97
N ILE A 54 4.74 -1.54 4.11
CA ILE A 54 3.77 -0.94 3.18
C ILE A 54 2.59 -0.33 3.94
N VAL A 55 2.06 -1.02 4.94
CA VAL A 55 0.95 -0.52 5.76
C VAL A 55 1.37 0.74 6.53
N SER A 56 2.56 0.74 7.14
CA SER A 56 3.08 1.94 7.81
C SER A 56 3.28 3.09 6.84
N LEU A 57 3.78 2.83 5.63
CA LEU A 57 3.93 3.85 4.59
C LEU A 57 2.57 4.45 4.19
N LEU A 58 1.58 3.60 3.88
CA LEU A 58 0.23 4.04 3.49
C LEU A 58 -0.47 4.83 4.60
N LEU A 59 -0.29 4.45 5.86
CA LEU A 59 -0.85 5.18 7.00
C LEU A 59 -0.09 6.47 7.33
N SER A 60 1.18 6.57 6.95
CA SER A 60 1.98 7.79 7.09
C SER A 60 1.70 8.84 6.01
N MET A 61 1.10 8.42 4.89
CA MET A 61 0.61 9.32 3.86
C MET A 61 -0.61 10.08 4.41
N ASN A 62 -0.36 11.28 4.93
CA ASN A 62 -1.41 12.19 5.35
C ASN A 62 -2.33 12.52 4.17
N ASN A 63 -3.59 12.90 4.45
CA ASN A 63 -4.61 13.29 3.45
C ASN A 63 -4.17 14.37 2.42
N ALA A 64 -3.01 15.00 2.63
CA ALA A 64 -2.39 15.93 1.69
C ALA A 64 -1.76 15.23 0.46
N VAL A 65 -1.41 13.95 0.55
CA VAL A 65 -0.84 13.17 -0.56
C VAL A 65 -1.95 12.32 -1.15
N LYS A 66 -2.59 12.80 -2.23
CA LYS A 66 -3.48 11.96 -3.04
C LYS A 66 -2.64 10.82 -3.60
N TRP A 67 -2.82 9.63 -3.05
CA TRP A 67 -2.26 8.40 -3.59
C TRP A 67 -3.21 7.83 -4.66
N PRO A 68 -2.73 7.27 -5.79
CA PRO A 68 -1.36 7.43 -6.29
C PRO A 68 -1.13 8.89 -6.66
N ALA A 69 0.05 9.42 -6.34
CA ALA A 69 0.48 10.70 -6.89
C ALA A 69 0.37 10.54 -8.42
N GLY A 70 -0.53 11.31 -9.03
CA GLY A 70 -0.89 11.16 -10.43
C GLY A 70 0.35 11.10 -11.33
N PHE A 71 0.27 10.24 -12.33
CA PHE A 71 1.11 10.33 -13.53
C PHE A 71 1.09 11.77 -14.09
#